data_AF-X6MLQ0-F1
#
_entry.id   AF-X6MLQ0-F1
#
_cell.length_a   1.000
_cell.length_b   1.000
_cell.length_c   1.000
_cell.angle_alpha   90.00
_cell.angle_beta   90.00
_cell.angle_gamma   90.00
#
_symmetry.space_group_name_H-M   'P 1'
#
loop_
_entity.id
_entity.type
_entity.pdbx_description
1 polymer ?
#
loop_
_entity_poly.entity_id
_entity_poly.type
_entity_poly.pdbx_seq_one_letter_code
_entity_poly.pdbx_strand_id
1 'polypeptide(L)'
;MLLKTLEYFYELQFVFQLLKAKATLYPLVLNKGTLGFYSIFGKLQTILIVSVILNFFFNFLEQFRMMADKDEKSAASITSNFSAKQESAMHNTRSEIENIPFFVFCQFLTKLSQTSKASQKKEMLCNFFKSQLKNNVKSDFYCFMRLLLPHLDMQRQSYQIKEKMMGSFYVKAIPLQKDSEAANKLKKYKNPTFGGNKVGDFSMVLLDVLERRSSFKGKKTLFEVNEDLNKLTTCSDANEKVQWFGNMLLHYGPLEHMWLSRIILRDLRCGVRHESCLKNFHPNALETYNMTTSLEKVCQLYSDHSNAIRPLSNGRIIASSIQLFQPIKPINTYLYISYLKKKKKNYMLWLYVRKKKKKTLILNQRLASRRDYHHVVEAMRGKNKEKKDKVNICVEVKFDGERIMIHYRKNDKIMLWSRNAVDLEKKYGYVKAFEEIIQGCFLCESCIIDGEMMAWDEKNQVFVAFGQFIQQQKKKKRSKINSIFFLCDF
;
A
#
# COMPACT_ATOMS: atom_id res chain seq x y z
N MET A 1 7.82 1.65 41.00
CA MET A 1 7.36 0.39 41.64
C MET A 1 7.52 -0.79 40.70
N LEU A 2 6.85 -0.79 39.53
CA LEU A 2 6.96 -1.84 38.48
C LEU A 2 8.39 -2.25 38.08
N LEU A 3 9.33 -1.30 37.98
CA LEU A 3 10.74 -1.61 37.64
C LEU A 3 11.47 -2.40 38.76
N LYS A 4 11.20 -2.09 40.03
CA LYS A 4 11.74 -2.87 41.17
C LYS A 4 11.08 -4.25 41.25
N THR A 5 9.80 -4.35 40.86
CA THR A 5 9.08 -5.64 40.83
C THR A 5 9.64 -6.58 39.74
N LEU A 6 10.09 -6.02 38.61
CA LEU A 6 10.76 -6.77 37.54
C LEU A 6 12.15 -7.26 37.94
N GLU A 7 12.94 -6.46 38.67
CA GLU A 7 14.24 -6.89 39.22
C GLU A 7 14.09 -8.09 40.18
N TYR A 8 13.12 -8.05 41.09
CA TYR A 8 12.83 -9.18 41.98
C TYR A 8 12.40 -10.45 41.22
N PHE A 9 11.70 -10.30 40.09
CA PHE A 9 11.27 -11.42 39.28
C PHE A 9 12.45 -12.13 38.58
N TYR A 10 13.44 -11.37 38.12
CA TYR A 10 14.66 -11.92 37.53
C TYR A 10 15.54 -12.63 38.56
N GLU A 11 15.66 -12.09 39.78
CA GLU A 11 16.40 -12.75 40.86
C GLU A 11 15.73 -14.06 41.30
N LEU A 12 14.39 -14.10 41.40
CA LEU A 12 13.63 -15.31 41.70
C LEU A 12 13.75 -16.38 40.60
N GLN A 13 13.77 -15.97 39.33
CA GLN A 13 13.95 -16.88 38.21
C GLN A 13 15.37 -17.48 38.18
N PHE A 14 16.38 -16.72 38.59
CA PHE A 14 17.76 -17.20 38.75
C PHE A 14 17.89 -18.20 39.91
N VAL A 15 17.24 -17.94 41.05
CA VAL A 15 17.19 -18.87 42.19
C VAL A 15 16.49 -20.18 41.80
N PHE A 16 15.42 -20.12 41.00
CA PHE A 16 14.73 -21.31 40.50
C PHE A 16 15.59 -22.15 39.55
N GLN A 17 16.41 -21.52 38.71
CA GLN A 17 17.36 -22.23 37.84
C GLN A 17 18.50 -22.88 38.64
N LEU A 18 19.00 -22.22 39.68
CA LEU A 18 19.99 -22.78 40.62
C LEU A 18 19.45 -23.99 41.39
N LEU A 19 18.19 -23.96 41.81
CA LEU A 19 17.53 -25.08 42.49
C LEU A 19 17.27 -26.26 41.52
N LYS A 20 16.90 -25.98 40.26
CA LYS A 20 16.78 -27.02 39.21
C LYS A 20 18.12 -27.67 38.88
N ALA A 21 19.20 -26.89 38.84
CA ALA A 21 20.55 -27.39 38.59
C ALA A 21 21.09 -28.25 39.75
N LYS A 22 20.79 -27.88 41.01
CA LYS A 22 21.13 -28.71 42.19
C LYS A 22 20.33 -30.02 42.25
N ALA A 23 19.08 -30.01 41.81
CA ALA A 23 18.23 -31.22 41.78
C ALA A 23 18.67 -32.24 40.72
N THR A 24 19.39 -31.83 39.68
CA THR A 24 19.89 -32.72 38.61
C THR A 24 21.24 -33.39 38.93
N LEU A 25 21.95 -32.93 39.97
CA LEU A 25 23.25 -33.48 40.38
C LEU A 25 23.16 -34.60 41.44
N TYR A 26 21.95 -34.99 41.87
CA TYR A 26 21.74 -35.86 43.03
C TYR A 26 21.35 -37.35 42.78
N PRO A 27 21.68 -38.00 41.64
CA PRO A 27 21.68 -39.46 41.58
C PRO A 27 23.02 -40.15 41.28
N LEU A 28 24.18 -39.47 41.34
CA LEU A 28 25.45 -40.10 40.93
C LEU A 28 26.42 -40.51 42.05
N VAL A 29 26.12 -40.27 43.33
CA VAL A 29 26.96 -40.81 44.42
C VAL A 29 26.08 -41.16 45.60
N LEU A 30 25.89 -42.47 45.85
CA LEU A 30 26.11 -43.12 47.14
C LEU A 30 25.60 -44.57 47.07
N ASN A 31 26.55 -45.45 46.80
CA ASN A 31 26.44 -46.88 47.02
C ASN A 31 26.89 -47.18 48.46
N LYS A 32 26.18 -48.10 49.14
CA LYS A 32 26.49 -48.77 50.41
C LYS A 32 26.48 -47.93 51.72
N GLY A 33 25.54 -48.32 52.59
CA GLY A 33 25.86 -48.61 54.00
C GLY A 33 25.52 -47.56 55.06
N THR A 34 24.44 -47.83 55.80
CA THR A 34 24.15 -47.43 57.21
C THR A 34 23.82 -45.97 57.58
N LEU A 35 22.81 -45.87 58.48
CA LEU A 35 22.28 -44.71 59.23
C LEU A 35 21.57 -43.63 58.40
N GLY A 36 20.39 -43.11 58.75
CA GLY A 36 19.61 -43.19 59.99
C GLY A 36 18.81 -41.89 60.10
N PHE A 37 17.49 -41.95 60.30
CA PHE A 37 16.55 -40.92 60.80
C PHE A 37 16.55 -39.45 60.29
N TYR A 38 17.59 -38.92 59.63
CA TYR A 38 17.68 -37.52 59.16
C TYR A 38 17.04 -37.27 57.79
N SER A 39 16.75 -38.32 57.02
CA SER A 39 16.19 -38.20 55.65
C SER A 39 14.69 -37.89 55.61
N ILE A 40 13.94 -38.26 56.67
CA ILE A 40 12.48 -38.03 56.76
C ILE A 40 12.18 -36.63 57.32
N PHE A 41 12.94 -36.17 58.32
CA PHE A 41 12.80 -34.81 58.87
C PHE A 41 13.14 -33.73 57.84
N GLY A 42 14.19 -33.92 57.03
CA GLY A 42 14.53 -32.99 55.94
C GLY A 42 13.47 -32.92 54.84
N LYS A 43 12.84 -34.06 54.49
CA LYS A 43 11.72 -34.09 53.52
C LYS A 43 10.47 -33.41 54.08
N LEU A 44 10.12 -33.62 55.35
CA LEU A 44 8.97 -32.97 55.98
C LEU A 44 9.17 -31.46 56.14
N GLN A 45 10.37 -31.01 56.50
CA GLN A 45 10.69 -29.59 56.65
C GLN A 45 10.71 -28.87 55.29
N THR A 46 11.20 -29.53 54.23
CA THR A 46 11.18 -28.99 52.87
C THR A 46 9.75 -28.92 52.31
N ILE A 47 8.92 -29.95 52.56
CA ILE A 47 7.50 -29.95 52.16
C ILE A 47 6.69 -28.90 52.93
N LEU A 48 6.96 -28.72 54.22
CA LEU A 48 6.30 -27.69 55.04
C LEU A 48 6.68 -26.28 54.57
N ILE A 49 7.96 -26.04 54.28
CA ILE A 49 8.44 -24.75 53.77
C ILE A 49 7.86 -24.47 52.37
N VAL A 50 7.84 -25.47 51.48
CA VAL A 50 7.24 -25.34 50.14
C VAL A 50 5.72 -25.09 50.23
N SER A 51 5.03 -25.75 51.16
CA SER A 51 3.59 -25.55 51.41
C SER A 51 3.29 -24.15 51.95
N VAL A 52 4.09 -23.65 52.90
CA VAL A 52 3.95 -22.29 53.44
C VAL A 52 4.23 -21.23 52.36
N ILE A 53 5.27 -21.44 51.53
CA ILE A 53 5.59 -20.53 50.42
C ILE A 53 4.50 -20.56 49.34
N LEU A 54 3.96 -21.73 49.00
CA LEU A 54 2.86 -21.86 48.05
C LEU A 54 1.57 -21.22 48.57
N ASN A 55 1.24 -21.37 49.85
CA ASN A 55 0.08 -20.71 50.46
C ASN A 55 0.26 -19.19 50.51
N PHE A 56 1.47 -18.71 50.80
CA PHE A 56 1.76 -17.28 50.76
C PHE A 56 1.67 -16.73 49.33
N PHE A 57 2.16 -17.50 48.35
CA PHE A 57 2.07 -17.15 46.92
C PHE A 57 0.62 -17.16 46.40
N PHE A 58 -0.20 -18.13 46.81
CA PHE A 58 -1.62 -18.19 46.44
C PHE A 58 -2.43 -17.06 47.09
N ASN A 59 -2.19 -16.76 48.38
CA ASN A 59 -2.83 -15.61 49.04
C ASN A 59 -2.37 -14.28 48.44
N PHE A 60 -1.10 -14.16 48.05
CA PHE A 60 -0.58 -12.99 47.35
C PHE A 60 -1.18 -12.85 45.95
N LEU A 61 -1.36 -13.95 45.21
CA LEU A 61 -2.04 -13.96 43.91
C LEU A 61 -3.52 -13.65 44.01
N GLU A 62 -4.24 -14.12 45.03
CA GLU A 62 -5.64 -13.78 45.28
C GLU A 62 -5.78 -12.30 45.68
N GLN A 63 -4.87 -11.75 46.48
CA GLN A 63 -4.84 -10.30 46.75
C GLN A 63 -4.53 -9.48 45.49
N PHE A 64 -3.61 -9.96 44.64
CA PHE A 64 -3.32 -9.34 43.34
C PHE A 64 -4.51 -9.45 42.38
N ARG A 65 -5.25 -10.56 42.40
CA ARG A 65 -6.47 -10.77 41.60
C ARG A 65 -7.60 -9.87 42.08
N MET A 66 -7.78 -9.69 43.38
CA MET A 66 -8.77 -8.76 43.94
C MET A 66 -8.39 -7.29 43.69
N MET A 67 -7.10 -6.96 43.68
CA MET A 67 -6.61 -5.64 43.23
C MET A 67 -6.80 -5.46 41.72
N ALA A 68 -6.52 -6.48 40.91
CA ALA A 68 -6.73 -6.48 39.47
C ALA A 68 -8.22 -6.39 39.08
N ASP A 69 -9.14 -7.04 39.78
CA ASP A 69 -10.59 -6.96 39.54
C ASP A 69 -11.17 -5.59 39.95
N LYS A 70 -10.65 -4.97 41.02
CA LYS A 70 -10.98 -3.59 41.40
C LYS A 70 -10.42 -2.59 40.38
N ASP A 71 -9.20 -2.83 39.91
CA ASP A 71 -8.58 -2.05 38.85
C ASP A 71 -9.19 -2.34 37.48
N GLU A 72 -9.84 -3.48 37.22
CA GLU A 72 -10.50 -3.81 35.96
C GLU A 72 -11.93 -3.24 35.91
N LYS A 73 -12.64 -3.12 37.03
CA LYS A 73 -13.92 -2.37 37.10
C LYS A 73 -13.69 -0.86 37.12
N SER A 74 -12.63 -0.40 37.81
CA SER A 74 -12.12 0.97 37.73
C SER A 74 -11.61 1.28 36.33
N ALA A 75 -10.83 0.39 35.71
CA ALA A 75 -10.35 0.52 34.34
C ALA A 75 -11.44 0.29 33.31
N ALA A 76 -12.53 -0.45 33.52
CA ALA A 76 -13.63 -0.52 32.56
C ALA A 76 -14.43 0.80 32.55
N SER A 77 -14.61 1.42 33.71
CA SER A 77 -15.22 2.76 33.85
C SER A 77 -14.27 3.87 33.36
N ILE A 78 -12.97 3.76 33.64
CA ILE A 78 -11.94 4.68 33.15
C ILE A 78 -11.69 4.44 31.67
N THR A 79 -11.68 3.23 31.12
CA THR A 79 -11.44 2.95 29.70
C THR A 79 -12.66 3.25 28.85
N SER A 80 -13.89 3.13 29.36
CA SER A 80 -15.07 3.68 28.67
C SER A 80 -15.07 5.21 28.71
N ASN A 81 -14.72 5.84 29.84
CA ASN A 81 -14.59 7.29 29.93
C ASN A 81 -13.32 7.86 29.26
N PHE A 82 -12.27 7.07 29.06
CA PHE A 82 -10.98 7.43 28.45
C PHE A 82 -10.96 7.08 26.97
N SER A 83 -11.71 6.07 26.51
CA SER A 83 -12.04 5.88 25.09
C SER A 83 -13.02 6.96 24.63
N ALA A 84 -14.04 7.29 25.42
CA ALA A 84 -14.92 8.41 25.13
C ALA A 84 -14.18 9.77 25.25
N LYS A 85 -13.25 9.94 26.21
CA LYS A 85 -12.37 11.13 26.30
C LYS A 85 -11.24 11.16 25.26
N GLN A 86 -10.72 10.04 24.78
CA GLN A 86 -9.75 9.99 23.68
C GLN A 86 -10.43 10.19 22.34
N GLU A 87 -11.62 9.64 22.10
CA GLU A 87 -12.40 9.92 20.90
C GLU A 87 -12.88 11.38 20.89
N SER A 88 -13.26 11.96 22.04
CA SER A 88 -13.62 13.40 22.14
C SER A 88 -12.41 14.34 22.21
N ALA A 89 -11.22 13.92 22.69
CA ALA A 89 -10.00 14.72 22.68
C ALA A 89 -9.22 14.63 21.36
N MET A 90 -9.20 13.47 20.68
CA MET A 90 -8.68 13.35 19.30
C MET A 90 -9.57 14.10 18.30
N HIS A 91 -10.86 14.26 18.59
CA HIS A 91 -11.75 15.09 17.78
C HIS A 91 -11.44 16.59 17.87
N ASN A 92 -10.75 17.05 18.92
CA ASN A 92 -10.64 18.48 19.25
C ASN A 92 -9.31 19.15 18.86
N THR A 93 -8.41 18.44 18.16
CA THR A 93 -7.26 19.07 17.46
C THR A 93 -7.04 18.41 16.09
N ARG A 94 -8.09 18.41 15.25
CA ARG A 94 -7.95 18.06 13.83
C ARG A 94 -6.94 19.00 13.16
N SER A 95 -6.08 18.45 12.31
CA SER A 95 -5.11 19.23 11.53
C SER A 95 -5.83 20.34 10.75
N GLU A 96 -5.23 21.52 10.64
CA GLU A 96 -5.77 22.62 9.82
C GLU A 96 -6.12 22.18 8.39
N ILE A 97 -5.36 21.22 7.83
CA ILE A 97 -5.57 20.67 6.49
C ILE A 97 -6.88 19.89 6.39
N GLU A 98 -7.20 19.08 7.40
CA GLU A 98 -8.42 18.27 7.42
C GLU A 98 -9.68 19.12 7.42
N ASN A 99 -9.60 20.30 8.02
CA ASN A 99 -10.69 21.27 8.15
C ASN A 99 -10.83 22.18 6.93
N ILE A 100 -9.94 22.10 5.93
CA ILE A 100 -10.07 22.87 4.69
C ILE A 100 -11.43 22.52 4.04
N PRO A 101 -12.28 23.51 3.71
CA PRO A 101 -13.51 23.24 2.99
C PRO A 101 -13.21 22.61 1.62
N PHE A 102 -13.92 21.53 1.28
CA PHE A 102 -13.72 20.82 0.03
C PHE A 102 -13.96 21.70 -1.20
N PHE A 103 -14.88 22.66 -1.10
CA PHE A 103 -15.07 23.69 -2.13
C PHE A 103 -13.76 24.48 -2.41
N VAL A 104 -12.98 24.85 -1.39
CA VAL A 104 -11.69 25.55 -1.57
C VAL A 104 -10.68 24.66 -2.26
N PHE A 105 -10.62 23.37 -1.89
CA PHE A 105 -9.82 22.38 -2.60
C PHE A 105 -10.22 22.22 -4.07
N CYS A 106 -11.51 22.18 -4.36
CA CYS A 106 -12.05 22.15 -5.72
C CYS A 106 -11.65 23.40 -6.52
N GLN A 107 -11.70 24.59 -5.93
CA GLN A 107 -11.23 25.82 -6.57
C GLN A 107 -9.73 25.76 -6.89
N PHE A 108 -8.92 25.24 -5.95
CA PHE A 108 -7.49 25.02 -6.18
C PHE A 108 -7.24 24.06 -7.36
N LEU A 109 -7.96 22.93 -7.42
CA LEU A 109 -7.87 21.99 -8.54
C LEU A 109 -8.32 22.60 -9.87
N THR A 110 -9.38 23.40 -9.87
CA THR A 110 -9.83 24.15 -11.06
C THR A 110 -8.73 25.07 -11.57
N LYS A 111 -8.14 25.89 -10.69
CA LYS A 111 -7.05 26.80 -11.05
C LYS A 111 -5.83 26.02 -11.58
N LEU A 112 -5.47 24.90 -10.96
CA LEU A 112 -4.39 24.03 -11.43
C LEU A 112 -4.69 23.47 -12.83
N SER A 113 -5.92 23.04 -13.09
CA SER A 113 -6.32 22.44 -14.37
C SER A 113 -6.31 23.45 -15.52
N GLN A 114 -6.74 24.69 -15.26
CA GLN A 114 -6.80 25.79 -16.24
C GLN A 114 -5.43 26.40 -16.54
N THR A 115 -4.47 26.25 -15.63
CA THR A 115 -3.10 26.72 -15.84
C THR A 115 -2.44 25.89 -16.95
N SER A 116 -1.87 26.53 -17.98
CA SER A 116 -1.22 25.80 -19.09
C SER A 116 0.25 25.49 -18.80
N LYS A 117 0.99 26.44 -18.20
CA LYS A 117 2.43 26.31 -17.96
C LYS A 117 2.73 25.38 -16.78
N ALA A 118 3.54 24.35 -17.01
CA ALA A 118 3.96 23.41 -15.96
C ALA A 118 4.73 24.07 -14.81
N SER A 119 5.51 25.12 -15.08
CA SER A 119 6.23 25.89 -14.06
C SER A 119 5.30 26.60 -13.07
N GLN A 120 4.21 27.19 -13.57
CA GLN A 120 3.21 27.85 -12.73
C GLN A 120 2.45 26.84 -11.88
N LYS A 121 2.08 25.68 -12.42
CA LYS A 121 1.48 24.58 -11.62
C LYS A 121 2.41 24.13 -10.50
N LYS A 122 3.70 24.00 -10.81
CA LYS A 122 4.75 23.64 -9.84
C LYS A 122 4.80 24.66 -8.70
N GLU A 123 4.83 25.95 -9.04
CA GLU A 123 4.84 27.04 -8.08
C GLU A 123 3.60 27.04 -7.19
N MET A 124 2.40 26.88 -7.76
CA MET A 124 1.15 26.79 -7.02
C MET A 124 1.17 25.66 -5.98
N LEU A 125 1.63 24.46 -6.38
CA LEU A 125 1.76 23.33 -5.47
C LEU A 125 2.79 23.61 -4.37
N CYS A 126 3.95 24.15 -4.73
CA CYS A 126 5.01 24.46 -3.78
C CYS A 126 4.54 25.50 -2.75
N ASN A 127 3.84 26.55 -3.19
CA ASN A 127 3.31 27.59 -2.32
C ASN A 127 2.22 27.03 -1.40
N PHE A 128 1.32 26.19 -1.92
CA PHE A 128 0.31 25.51 -1.11
C PHE A 128 0.95 24.63 -0.04
N PHE A 129 1.88 23.74 -0.42
CA PHE A 129 2.53 22.87 0.55
C PHE A 129 3.25 23.68 1.61
N LYS A 130 4.07 24.66 1.22
CA LYS A 130 4.79 25.55 2.16
C LYS A 130 3.86 26.31 3.10
N SER A 131 2.71 26.80 2.63
CA SER A 131 1.80 27.55 3.49
C SER A 131 1.19 26.67 4.57
N GLN A 132 0.79 25.45 4.23
CA GLN A 132 0.21 24.49 5.19
C GLN A 132 1.27 23.93 6.15
N LEU A 133 2.50 23.84 5.66
CA LEU A 133 3.64 23.34 6.40
C LEU A 133 4.10 24.33 7.50
N LYS A 134 4.07 25.64 7.26
CA LYS A 134 4.58 26.68 8.19
C LYS A 134 3.92 26.75 9.56
N ASN A 135 2.76 26.14 9.77
CA ASN A 135 1.93 26.42 10.94
C ASN A 135 2.33 25.63 12.22
N ASN A 136 3.51 24.98 12.27
CA ASN A 136 4.07 24.25 13.42
C ASN A 136 3.14 23.21 14.10
N VAL A 137 1.97 22.95 13.53
CA VAL A 137 1.05 21.89 13.93
C VAL A 137 1.33 20.69 13.03
N LYS A 138 1.47 19.51 13.65
CA LYS A 138 1.55 18.23 12.93
C LYS A 138 0.35 18.13 11.99
N SER A 139 0.62 18.26 10.69
CA SER A 139 -0.43 18.32 9.69
C SER A 139 -0.61 16.97 9.02
N ASP A 140 -1.82 16.40 9.07
CA ASP A 140 -2.07 15.17 8.33
C ASP A 140 -2.32 15.47 6.85
N PHE A 141 -1.23 15.59 6.09
CA PHE A 141 -1.27 15.73 4.65
C PHE A 141 -1.88 14.51 3.95
N TYR A 142 -2.02 13.35 4.61
CA TYR A 142 -2.57 12.16 3.96
C TYR A 142 -4.03 12.40 3.52
N CYS A 143 -4.84 13.04 4.37
CA CYS A 143 -6.23 13.42 4.08
C CYS A 143 -6.35 14.23 2.77
N PHE A 144 -5.44 15.19 2.56
CA PHE A 144 -5.36 15.99 1.34
C PHE A 144 -4.75 15.22 0.16
N MET A 145 -3.62 14.56 0.37
CA MET A 145 -2.83 13.94 -0.68
C MET A 145 -3.57 12.80 -1.37
N ARG A 146 -4.37 12.03 -0.63
CA ARG A 146 -5.18 10.95 -1.23
C ARG A 146 -6.30 11.47 -2.14
N LEU A 147 -6.80 12.69 -1.92
CA LEU A 147 -7.77 13.34 -2.81
C LEU A 147 -7.09 13.98 -4.02
N LEU A 148 -5.86 14.52 -3.85
CA LEU A 148 -5.06 15.09 -4.93
C LEU A 148 -4.45 14.02 -5.85
N LEU A 149 -4.11 12.86 -5.30
CA LEU A 149 -3.49 11.72 -6.00
C LEU A 149 -4.35 10.45 -5.82
N PRO A 150 -5.62 10.44 -6.28
CA PRO A 150 -6.57 9.35 -5.98
C PRO A 150 -6.17 8.01 -6.62
N HIS A 151 -5.35 8.04 -7.66
CA HIS A 151 -4.77 6.83 -8.27
C HIS A 151 -3.69 6.16 -7.41
N LEU A 152 -3.14 6.89 -6.42
CA LEU A 152 -2.17 6.36 -5.44
C LEU A 152 -2.83 6.02 -4.09
N ASP A 153 -4.15 6.20 -3.95
CA ASP A 153 -4.90 5.77 -2.76
C ASP A 153 -5.10 4.25 -2.79
N MET A 154 -4.14 3.55 -2.19
CA MET A 154 -4.12 2.09 -2.08
C MET A 154 -4.90 1.56 -0.87
N GLN A 155 -5.18 2.42 0.12
CA GLN A 155 -5.90 2.01 1.34
C GLN A 155 -7.40 1.91 1.09
N ARG A 156 -7.96 2.86 0.33
CA ARG A 156 -9.37 2.80 -0.02
C ARG A 156 -9.62 1.71 -1.05
N GLN A 157 -10.59 0.84 -0.77
CA GLN A 157 -11.04 -0.17 -1.72
C GLN A 157 -11.59 0.47 -3.00
N SER A 158 -11.72 -0.33 -4.06
CA SER A 158 -12.32 0.15 -5.30
C SER A 158 -13.79 0.51 -5.06
N TYR A 159 -14.23 1.68 -5.53
CA TYR A 159 -15.64 2.07 -5.52
C TYR A 159 -16.50 1.21 -6.45
N GLN A 160 -15.87 0.50 -7.40
CA GLN A 160 -16.55 -0.28 -8.44
C GLN A 160 -17.53 0.57 -9.26
N ILE A 161 -17.18 1.83 -9.51
CA ILE A 161 -17.99 2.79 -10.27
C ILE A 161 -17.22 3.21 -11.52
N LYS A 162 -17.90 3.20 -12.66
CA LYS A 162 -17.46 3.75 -13.95
C LYS A 162 -18.46 4.81 -14.40
N GLU A 163 -18.09 5.63 -15.38
CA GLU A 163 -18.86 6.79 -15.84
C GLU A 163 -20.30 6.44 -16.20
N LYS A 164 -20.51 5.35 -16.96
CA LYS A 164 -21.87 4.88 -17.33
C LYS A 164 -22.74 4.57 -16.12
N MET A 165 -22.16 3.93 -15.09
CA MET A 165 -22.87 3.59 -13.86
C MET A 165 -23.14 4.86 -13.04
N MET A 166 -22.12 5.72 -12.89
CA MET A 166 -22.24 7.00 -12.19
C MET A 166 -23.33 7.88 -12.79
N GLY A 167 -23.36 8.02 -14.13
CA GLY A 167 -24.43 8.75 -14.83
C GLY A 167 -25.82 8.16 -14.57
N SER A 168 -25.93 6.83 -14.50
CA SER A 168 -27.19 6.16 -14.15
C SER A 168 -27.61 6.41 -12.71
N PHE A 169 -26.66 6.50 -11.77
CA PHE A 169 -26.93 6.83 -10.37
C PHE A 169 -27.40 8.27 -10.22
N TYR A 170 -26.73 9.25 -10.84
CA TYR A 170 -27.19 10.65 -10.82
C TYR A 170 -28.57 10.83 -11.46
N VAL A 171 -28.87 10.15 -12.57
CA VAL A 171 -30.21 10.19 -13.18
C VAL A 171 -31.29 9.73 -12.21
N LYS A 172 -31.04 8.66 -11.47
CA LYS A 172 -31.97 8.13 -10.47
C LYS A 172 -32.05 9.01 -9.21
N ALA A 173 -30.93 9.59 -8.78
CA ALA A 173 -30.84 10.41 -7.58
C ALA A 173 -31.41 11.84 -7.76
N ILE A 174 -31.41 12.39 -8.99
CA ILE A 174 -32.02 13.71 -9.34
C ILE A 174 -33.47 13.55 -9.89
N PRO A 175 -34.11 12.42 -9.65
CA PRO A 175 -35.24 11.89 -10.46
C PRO A 175 -35.44 12.46 -11.88
N LEU A 176 -34.42 12.37 -12.75
CA LEU A 176 -34.57 12.85 -14.13
C LEU A 176 -35.44 11.91 -14.97
N GLN A 177 -36.32 12.46 -15.80
CA GLN A 177 -37.04 11.70 -16.82
C GLN A 177 -36.05 10.94 -17.72
N LYS A 178 -36.34 9.66 -17.98
CA LYS A 178 -35.39 8.69 -18.56
C LYS A 178 -34.77 9.16 -19.88
N ASP A 179 -35.54 9.88 -20.69
CA ASP A 179 -35.22 10.35 -22.04
C ASP A 179 -35.02 11.87 -22.13
N SER A 180 -35.01 12.57 -21.00
CA SER A 180 -34.67 13.99 -20.96
C SER A 180 -33.27 14.24 -21.51
N GLU A 181 -33.04 15.45 -22.05
CA GLU A 181 -31.73 15.87 -22.55
C GLU A 181 -30.63 15.68 -21.49
N ALA A 182 -30.90 16.06 -20.24
CA ALA A 182 -29.97 15.90 -19.12
C ALA A 182 -29.66 14.42 -18.81
N ALA A 183 -30.67 13.54 -18.83
CA ALA A 183 -30.45 12.11 -18.60
C ALA A 183 -29.65 11.46 -19.73
N ASN A 184 -29.93 11.84 -20.99
CA ASN A 184 -29.19 11.38 -22.16
C ASN A 184 -27.74 11.89 -22.13
N LYS A 185 -27.50 13.16 -21.77
CA LYS A 185 -26.16 13.73 -21.56
C LYS A 185 -25.34 12.90 -20.58
N LEU A 186 -25.89 12.59 -19.40
CA LEU A 186 -25.18 11.81 -18.37
C LEU A 186 -24.93 10.35 -18.79
N LYS A 187 -25.93 9.68 -19.38
CA LYS A 187 -25.81 8.25 -19.77
C LYS A 187 -24.96 8.06 -21.02
N LYS A 188 -25.01 9.00 -21.95
CA LYS A 188 -24.40 8.94 -23.29
C LYS A 188 -23.36 10.06 -23.47
N TYR A 189 -22.59 10.39 -22.42
CA TYR A 189 -21.64 11.50 -22.40
C TYR A 189 -20.55 11.47 -23.50
N LYS A 190 -20.29 10.30 -24.11
CA LYS A 190 -19.37 10.14 -25.24
C LYS A 190 -20.00 10.42 -26.61
N ASN A 191 -21.32 10.51 -26.68
CA ASN A 191 -22.03 10.72 -27.94
C ASN A 191 -22.00 12.23 -28.30
N PRO A 192 -21.42 12.59 -29.46
CA PRO A 192 -21.32 13.98 -29.92
C PRO A 192 -22.65 14.72 -29.98
N THR A 193 -23.74 14.01 -30.30
CA THR A 193 -25.09 14.57 -30.40
C THR A 193 -25.55 15.23 -29.11
N PHE A 194 -25.07 14.76 -27.96
CA PHE A 194 -25.54 15.23 -26.65
C PHE A 194 -24.51 16.09 -25.90
N GLY A 195 -23.20 15.93 -26.13
CA GLY A 195 -22.18 16.49 -25.25
C GLY A 195 -21.61 17.87 -25.65
N GLY A 196 -21.91 18.42 -26.83
CA GLY A 196 -21.35 19.68 -27.31
C GLY A 196 -19.81 19.75 -27.22
N ASN A 197 -19.25 20.85 -26.70
CA ASN A 197 -17.79 21.00 -26.53
C ASN A 197 -17.21 20.19 -25.36
N LYS A 198 -18.06 19.49 -24.58
CA LYS A 198 -17.68 18.72 -23.38
C LYS A 198 -17.76 17.20 -23.60
N VAL A 199 -18.01 16.75 -24.83
CA VAL A 199 -18.13 15.32 -25.19
C VAL A 199 -16.90 14.54 -24.73
N GLY A 200 -17.13 13.38 -24.13
CA GLY A 200 -16.07 12.47 -23.71
C GLY A 200 -15.46 12.78 -22.34
N ASP A 201 -15.78 13.93 -21.71
CA ASP A 201 -15.45 14.21 -20.31
C ASP A 201 -16.74 14.17 -19.46
N PHE A 202 -16.98 13.01 -18.82
CA PHE A 202 -18.16 12.79 -17.99
C PHE A 202 -18.30 13.84 -16.88
N SER A 203 -17.19 14.22 -16.24
CA SER A 203 -17.20 15.15 -15.11
C SER A 203 -17.63 16.55 -15.55
N MET A 204 -17.16 17.00 -16.73
CA MET A 204 -17.57 18.28 -17.30
C MET A 204 -19.04 18.27 -17.75
N VAL A 205 -19.52 17.15 -18.29
CA VAL A 205 -20.95 16.96 -18.61
C VAL A 205 -21.80 16.97 -17.34
N LEU A 206 -21.33 16.33 -16.26
CA LEU A 206 -22.00 16.36 -14.96
C LEU A 206 -22.11 17.78 -14.42
N LEU A 207 -21.03 18.56 -14.48
CA LEU A 207 -21.04 19.97 -14.08
C LEU A 207 -22.09 20.77 -14.86
N ASP A 208 -22.12 20.62 -16.19
CA ASP A 208 -23.09 21.28 -17.08
C ASP A 208 -24.56 20.96 -16.72
N VAL A 209 -24.81 19.73 -16.28
CA VAL A 209 -26.14 19.29 -15.88
C VAL A 209 -26.52 19.84 -14.50
N LEU A 210 -25.58 19.88 -13.55
CA LEU A 210 -25.86 20.31 -12.18
C LEU A 210 -25.92 21.84 -12.02
N GLU A 211 -25.09 22.61 -12.72
CA GLU A 211 -25.08 24.08 -12.64
C GLU A 211 -26.42 24.71 -13.08
N ARG A 212 -27.17 24.04 -13.98
CA ARG A 212 -28.53 24.47 -14.37
C ARG A 212 -29.59 24.25 -13.28
N ARG A 213 -29.26 23.54 -12.20
CA ARG A 213 -30.21 23.11 -11.15
C ARG A 213 -29.89 23.69 -9.78
N SER A 214 -28.63 24.02 -9.53
CA SER A 214 -28.17 24.48 -8.22
C SER A 214 -26.97 25.40 -8.35
N SER A 215 -26.93 26.43 -7.52
CA SER A 215 -25.76 27.29 -7.27
C SER A 215 -25.15 27.04 -5.89
N PHE A 216 -25.60 25.99 -5.19
CA PHE A 216 -25.18 25.66 -3.84
C PHE A 216 -23.66 25.44 -3.76
N LYS A 217 -23.07 25.82 -2.62
CA LYS A 217 -21.68 25.55 -2.28
C LYS A 217 -21.65 24.75 -0.99
N GLY A 218 -21.05 23.57 -1.04
CA GLY A 218 -20.90 22.70 0.11
C GLY A 218 -20.04 23.33 1.20
N LYS A 219 -20.28 22.88 2.44
CA LYS A 219 -19.50 23.26 3.62
C LYS A 219 -18.64 22.11 4.16
N LYS A 220 -18.70 20.96 3.49
CA LYS A 220 -17.99 19.74 3.88
C LYS A 220 -16.49 19.97 3.87
N THR A 221 -15.80 19.53 4.91
CA THR A 221 -14.33 19.59 5.00
C THR A 221 -13.68 18.41 4.26
N LEU A 222 -12.35 18.46 4.07
CA LEU A 222 -11.61 17.34 3.48
C LEU A 222 -11.75 16.05 4.30
N PHE A 223 -11.80 16.18 5.62
CA PHE A 223 -12.07 15.04 6.50
C PHE A 223 -13.42 14.42 6.19
N GLU A 224 -14.48 15.22 6.17
CA GLU A 224 -15.84 14.72 5.94
C GLU A 224 -16.00 14.11 4.53
N VAL A 225 -15.35 14.67 3.53
CA VAL A 225 -15.32 14.09 2.17
C VAL A 225 -14.64 12.72 2.17
N ASN A 226 -13.52 12.57 2.87
CA ASN A 226 -12.86 11.28 2.96
C ASN A 226 -13.75 10.24 3.65
N GLU A 227 -14.51 10.65 4.68
CA GLU A 227 -15.49 9.79 5.36
C GLU A 227 -16.66 9.40 4.45
N ASP A 228 -17.21 10.35 3.70
CA ASP A 228 -18.27 10.08 2.72
C ASP A 228 -17.77 9.10 1.63
N LEU A 229 -16.54 9.25 1.17
CA LEU A 229 -15.91 8.32 0.22
C LEU A 229 -15.62 6.95 0.86
N ASN A 230 -15.28 6.88 2.14
CA ASN A 230 -15.12 5.61 2.85
C ASN A 230 -16.46 4.86 2.92
N LYS A 231 -17.56 5.55 3.25
CA LYS A 231 -18.92 4.99 3.21
C LYS A 231 -19.31 4.49 1.82
N LEU A 232 -18.92 5.19 0.75
CA LEU A 232 -19.19 4.71 -0.61
C LEU A 232 -18.55 3.33 -0.90
N THR A 233 -17.41 3.01 -0.26
CA THR A 233 -16.78 1.69 -0.42
C THR A 233 -17.50 0.57 0.32
N THR A 234 -18.35 0.88 1.30
CA THR A 234 -19.15 -0.11 2.01
C THR A 234 -20.47 -0.42 1.30
N CYS A 235 -20.88 0.40 0.33
CA CYS A 235 -22.09 0.16 -0.47
C CYS A 235 -21.92 -1.07 -1.37
N SER A 236 -22.73 -2.09 -1.09
CA SER A 236 -22.68 -3.40 -1.75
C SER A 236 -23.47 -3.41 -3.07
N ASP A 237 -24.60 -2.71 -3.11
CA ASP A 237 -25.53 -2.75 -4.25
C ASP A 237 -25.74 -1.39 -4.94
N ALA A 238 -26.54 -1.43 -6.02
CA ALA A 238 -26.83 -0.28 -6.85
C ALA A 238 -27.78 0.73 -6.18
N ASN A 239 -28.69 0.28 -5.31
CA ASN A 239 -29.67 1.12 -4.64
C ASN A 239 -29.03 1.92 -3.51
N GLU A 240 -28.18 1.28 -2.69
CA GLU A 240 -27.36 1.94 -1.68
C GLU A 240 -26.49 3.05 -2.30
N LYS A 241 -25.89 2.76 -3.47
CA LYS A 241 -25.13 3.77 -4.22
C LYS A 241 -26.02 4.92 -4.68
N VAL A 242 -27.22 4.68 -5.19
CA VAL A 242 -28.17 5.75 -5.56
C VAL A 242 -28.52 6.61 -4.34
N GLN A 243 -28.79 5.99 -3.19
CA GLN A 243 -29.08 6.72 -1.95
C GLN A 243 -27.88 7.56 -1.50
N TRP A 244 -26.66 7.02 -1.59
CA TRP A 244 -25.45 7.76 -1.31
C TRP A 244 -25.31 8.98 -2.21
N PHE A 245 -25.46 8.83 -3.54
CA PHE A 245 -25.43 9.96 -4.48
C PHE A 245 -26.54 10.99 -4.20
N GLY A 246 -27.73 10.53 -3.81
CA GLY A 246 -28.83 11.38 -3.35
C GLY A 246 -28.44 12.22 -2.14
N ASN A 247 -27.84 11.61 -1.12
CA ASN A 247 -27.34 12.33 0.05
C ASN A 247 -26.22 13.33 -0.31
N MET A 248 -25.35 13.00 -1.26
CA MET A 248 -24.32 13.94 -1.72
C MET A 248 -24.92 15.19 -2.37
N LEU A 249 -25.99 15.04 -3.17
CA LEU A 249 -26.67 16.17 -3.82
C LEU A 249 -27.24 17.21 -2.83
N LEU A 250 -27.41 16.84 -1.56
CA LEU A 250 -27.86 17.75 -0.49
C LEU A 250 -26.70 18.54 0.14
N HIS A 251 -25.46 18.05 0.04
CA HIS A 251 -24.32 18.56 0.83
C HIS A 251 -23.17 19.13 -0.02
N TYR A 252 -23.19 18.90 -1.34
CA TYR A 252 -22.14 19.32 -2.26
C TYR A 252 -22.70 20.17 -3.40
N GLY A 253 -21.93 21.17 -3.83
CA GLY A 253 -22.25 22.00 -4.99
C GLY A 253 -21.89 21.36 -6.33
N PRO A 254 -22.33 21.93 -7.46
CA PRO A 254 -22.03 21.41 -8.80
C PRO A 254 -20.53 21.21 -9.07
N LEU A 255 -19.70 22.17 -8.68
CA LEU A 255 -18.24 22.10 -8.84
C LEU A 255 -17.64 20.95 -8.03
N GLU A 256 -18.14 20.74 -6.81
CA GLU A 256 -17.69 19.69 -5.91
C GLU A 256 -18.09 18.31 -6.45
N HIS A 257 -19.31 18.15 -6.96
CA HIS A 257 -19.74 16.93 -7.64
C HIS A 257 -18.87 16.58 -8.86
N MET A 258 -18.46 17.59 -9.63
CA MET A 258 -17.54 17.39 -10.74
C MET A 258 -16.21 16.82 -10.25
N TRP A 259 -15.58 17.42 -9.24
CA TRP A 259 -14.32 16.92 -8.70
C TRP A 259 -14.44 15.58 -7.96
N LEU A 260 -15.53 15.37 -7.21
CA LEU A 260 -15.85 14.08 -6.59
C LEU A 260 -15.94 12.97 -7.65
N SER A 261 -16.58 13.25 -8.80
CA SER A 261 -16.65 12.26 -9.88
C SER A 261 -15.25 11.86 -10.37
N ARG A 262 -14.32 12.81 -10.49
CA ARG A 262 -12.94 12.55 -10.89
C ARG A 262 -12.14 11.79 -9.83
N ILE A 263 -12.37 12.09 -8.56
CA ILE A 263 -11.75 11.38 -7.42
C ILE A 263 -12.25 9.92 -7.38
N ILE A 264 -13.56 9.70 -7.50
CA ILE A 264 -14.16 8.35 -7.51
C ILE A 264 -13.67 7.53 -8.71
N LEU A 265 -13.57 8.17 -9.88
CA LEU A 265 -13.00 7.54 -11.08
C LEU A 265 -11.48 7.36 -11.01
N ARG A 266 -10.82 7.93 -9.99
CA ARG A 266 -9.37 7.97 -9.77
C ARG A 266 -8.59 8.61 -10.93
N ASP A 267 -9.22 9.53 -11.65
CA ASP A 267 -8.65 10.26 -12.79
C ASP A 267 -8.91 11.76 -12.63
N LEU A 268 -8.00 12.43 -11.91
CA LEU A 268 -8.20 13.83 -11.52
C LEU A 268 -8.08 14.83 -12.68
N ARG A 269 -7.33 14.50 -13.73
CA ARG A 269 -7.12 15.38 -14.91
C ARG A 269 -6.76 16.84 -14.59
N CYS A 270 -6.09 17.10 -13.47
CA CYS A 270 -5.63 18.45 -13.11
C CYS A 270 -4.35 18.88 -13.84
N GLY A 271 -3.79 17.99 -14.68
CA GLY A 271 -2.59 18.24 -15.48
C GLY A 271 -1.30 18.33 -14.66
N VAL A 272 -1.28 17.65 -13.50
CA VAL A 272 -0.09 17.47 -12.66
C VAL A 272 0.19 15.97 -12.57
N ARG A 273 1.43 15.57 -12.86
CA ARG A 273 1.89 14.19 -12.65
C ARG A 273 2.23 13.96 -11.17
N HIS A 274 1.96 12.77 -10.65
CA HIS A 274 2.24 12.46 -9.24
C HIS A 274 3.72 12.61 -8.89
N GLU A 275 4.65 12.29 -9.81
CA GLU A 275 6.08 12.48 -9.59
C GLU A 275 6.43 13.95 -9.38
N SER A 276 5.76 14.85 -10.11
CA SER A 276 5.94 16.29 -9.91
C SER A 276 5.33 16.71 -8.57
N CYS A 277 4.11 16.26 -8.25
CA CYS A 277 3.45 16.57 -6.99
C CYS A 277 4.32 16.16 -5.78
N LEU A 278 4.77 14.91 -5.72
CA LEU A 278 5.58 14.38 -4.62
C LEU A 278 6.93 15.10 -4.50
N LYS A 279 7.63 15.38 -5.62
CA LYS A 279 8.89 16.14 -5.59
C LYS A 279 8.73 17.58 -5.07
N ASN A 280 7.56 18.19 -5.27
CA ASN A 280 7.28 19.52 -4.72
C ASN A 280 6.79 19.48 -3.27
N PHE A 281 6.26 18.34 -2.82
CA PHE A 281 5.93 18.12 -1.42
C PHE A 281 7.19 17.96 -0.58
N HIS A 282 8.10 17.06 -0.98
CA HIS A 282 9.40 16.88 -0.35
C HIS A 282 10.41 16.25 -1.34
N PRO A 283 11.71 16.61 -1.33
CA PRO A 283 12.71 16.06 -2.25
C PRO A 283 12.78 14.53 -2.26
N ASN A 284 12.59 13.90 -1.10
CA ASN A 284 12.66 12.44 -0.93
C ASN A 284 11.30 11.73 -1.03
N ALA A 285 10.17 12.46 -1.15
CA ALA A 285 8.84 11.85 -1.11
C ALA A 285 8.59 10.87 -2.26
N LEU A 286 9.08 11.17 -3.47
CA LEU A 286 8.91 10.27 -4.61
C LEU A 286 9.71 8.97 -4.43
N GLU A 287 10.94 9.06 -3.92
CA GLU A 287 11.77 7.88 -3.68
C GLU A 287 11.14 6.98 -2.61
N THR A 288 10.72 7.58 -1.50
CA THR A 288 10.00 6.88 -0.42
C THR A 288 8.70 6.24 -0.91
N TYR A 289 7.93 6.92 -1.77
CA TYR A 289 6.75 6.31 -2.37
C TYR A 289 7.11 5.11 -3.25
N ASN A 290 8.15 5.21 -4.08
CA ASN A 290 8.55 4.10 -4.94
C ASN A 290 9.02 2.86 -4.13
N MET A 291 9.56 3.08 -2.94
CA MET A 291 10.04 2.00 -2.06
C MET A 291 8.94 1.37 -1.20
N THR A 292 7.92 2.14 -0.82
CA THR A 292 6.88 1.70 0.14
C THR A 292 5.50 1.50 -0.49
N THR A 293 5.27 2.08 -1.67
CA THR A 293 3.96 2.22 -2.33
C THR A 293 2.87 2.78 -1.40
N SER A 294 3.27 3.53 -0.36
CA SER A 294 2.37 4.04 0.67
C SER A 294 2.40 5.56 0.70
N LEU A 295 1.31 6.17 0.23
CA LEU A 295 1.14 7.62 0.29
C LEU A 295 0.99 8.11 1.74
N GLU A 296 0.37 7.31 2.61
CA GLU A 296 0.26 7.61 4.04
C GLU A 296 1.64 7.68 4.68
N LYS A 297 2.52 6.70 4.42
CA LYS A 297 3.87 6.69 4.98
C LYS A 297 4.70 7.90 4.53
N VAL A 298 4.55 8.28 3.26
CA VAL A 298 5.17 9.49 2.71
C VAL A 298 4.70 10.74 3.46
N CYS A 299 3.40 10.88 3.70
CA CYS A 299 2.87 12.02 4.45
C CYS A 299 3.37 11.99 5.90
N GLN A 300 3.23 10.86 6.60
CA GLN A 300 3.70 10.69 7.99
C GLN A 300 5.18 11.09 8.18
N LEU A 301 6.05 10.80 7.21
CA LEU A 301 7.48 11.12 7.29
C LEU A 301 7.80 12.59 7.00
N TYR A 302 7.05 13.24 6.09
CA TYR A 302 7.41 14.55 5.54
C TYR A 302 6.40 15.67 5.85
N SER A 303 5.40 15.40 6.67
CA SER A 303 4.42 16.38 7.17
C SER A 303 4.95 17.33 8.25
N ASP A 304 6.19 17.15 8.73
CA ASP A 304 6.79 17.95 9.80
C ASP A 304 8.12 18.57 9.35
N HIS A 305 8.35 19.86 9.65
CA HIS A 305 9.58 20.60 9.33
C HIS A 305 10.78 20.06 10.08
N SER A 306 10.56 19.41 11.23
CA SER A 306 11.63 18.81 12.01
C SER A 306 12.44 17.77 11.20
N ASN A 307 11.81 17.15 10.20
CA ASN A 307 12.43 16.18 9.29
C ASN A 307 12.97 16.80 7.99
N ALA A 308 12.69 18.08 7.71
CA ALA A 308 13.10 18.75 6.47
C ALA A 308 14.61 19.04 6.43
N ILE A 309 15.30 19.02 7.59
CA ILE A 309 16.73 19.33 7.71
C ILE A 309 17.39 18.38 8.72
N ARG A 310 17.47 17.09 8.39
CA ARG A 310 18.60 16.28 8.88
C ARG A 310 19.46 15.92 7.68
N PRO A 311 20.63 16.57 7.50
CA PRO A 311 21.68 16.00 6.68
C PRO A 311 22.04 14.68 7.36
N LEU A 312 21.65 13.58 6.74
CA LEU A 312 21.86 12.26 7.31
C LEU A 312 23.36 11.95 7.26
N SER A 313 23.95 11.72 8.44
CA SER A 313 25.27 11.14 8.58
C SER A 313 25.34 9.85 7.75
N ASN A 314 26.20 9.87 6.73
CA ASN A 314 26.58 8.75 5.84
C ASN A 314 25.69 8.45 4.61
N GLY A 315 24.88 9.40 4.13
CA GLY A 315 24.41 9.39 2.72
C GLY A 315 23.52 8.22 2.27
N ARG A 316 22.99 7.43 3.21
CA ARG A 316 21.93 6.42 2.98
C ARG A 316 20.86 6.56 4.05
N ILE A 317 19.62 6.76 3.62
CA ILE A 317 18.46 6.86 4.50
C ILE A 317 18.17 5.47 5.12
N ILE A 318 18.14 5.35 6.46
CA ILE A 318 17.72 4.13 7.17
C ILE A 318 16.18 3.95 7.11
N ALA A 319 15.42 5.04 6.97
CA ALA A 319 13.96 5.06 6.93
C ALA A 319 13.32 4.67 5.57
N SER A 320 14.12 4.42 4.52
CA SER A 320 13.65 4.11 3.17
C SER A 320 14.38 2.89 2.61
N SER A 321 14.63 1.88 3.44
CA SER A 321 15.00 0.56 2.93
C SER A 321 13.74 -0.15 2.43
N ILE A 322 13.90 -0.95 1.38
CA ILE A 322 12.89 -1.93 0.98
C ILE A 322 12.59 -2.81 2.20
N GLN A 323 11.33 -2.90 2.60
CA GLN A 323 10.89 -3.70 3.74
C GLN A 323 10.19 -4.98 3.29
N LEU A 324 10.48 -6.08 3.98
CA LEU A 324 9.77 -7.34 3.75
C LEU A 324 8.27 -7.17 4.04
N PHE A 325 7.44 -7.79 3.22
CA PHE A 325 5.98 -7.71 3.25
C PHE A 325 5.33 -6.34 2.99
N GLN A 326 6.10 -5.36 2.50
CA GLN A 326 5.54 -4.11 1.96
C GLN A 326 5.69 -4.05 0.45
N PRO A 327 4.62 -3.70 -0.30
CA PRO A 327 4.71 -3.64 -1.76
C PRO A 327 5.63 -2.49 -2.21
N ILE A 328 6.48 -2.80 -3.18
CA ILE A 328 7.42 -1.88 -3.82
C ILE A 328 6.93 -1.57 -5.23
N LYS A 329 7.15 -0.36 -5.73
CA LYS A 329 6.87 -0.05 -7.14
C LYS A 329 7.90 -0.77 -8.01
N PRO A 330 7.49 -1.69 -8.90
CA PRO A 330 8.45 -2.41 -9.71
C PRO A 330 9.17 -1.47 -10.67
N ILE A 331 10.40 -1.81 -11.03
CA ILE A 331 11.18 -1.03 -11.99
C ILE A 331 10.56 -1.24 -13.38
N ASN A 332 10.09 -0.15 -13.99
CA ASN A 332 9.57 -0.17 -15.36
C ASN A 332 10.72 -0.05 -16.36
N THR A 333 10.55 -0.70 -17.51
CA THR A 333 11.50 -0.59 -18.63
C THR A 333 11.11 0.56 -19.55
N TYR A 334 12.12 1.20 -20.15
CA TYR A 334 11.91 2.17 -21.21
C TYR A 334 11.84 1.46 -22.56
N LEU A 335 10.87 1.84 -23.39
CA LEU A 335 10.77 1.32 -24.75
C LEU A 335 11.85 1.98 -25.63
N TYR A 336 12.70 1.15 -26.25
CA TYR A 336 13.63 1.59 -27.28
C TYR A 336 13.20 1.03 -28.63
N ILE A 337 12.89 1.91 -29.59
CA ILE A 337 12.52 1.52 -30.96
C ILE A 337 13.70 1.86 -31.87
N SER A 338 14.33 0.83 -32.46
CA SER A 338 15.24 1.02 -33.60
C SER A 338 14.61 0.41 -34.87
N TYR A 339 14.62 1.17 -35.96
CA TYR A 339 14.18 0.69 -37.27
C TYR A 339 15.35 -0.03 -37.95
N LEU A 340 15.31 -1.36 -38.01
CA LEU A 340 16.28 -2.16 -38.77
C LEU A 340 15.85 -2.19 -40.25
N LYS A 341 16.42 -1.30 -41.09
CA LYS A 341 16.35 -1.44 -42.56
C LYS A 341 17.51 -2.29 -43.07
N LYS A 342 17.28 -3.59 -43.30
CA LYS A 342 18.16 -4.41 -44.15
C LYS A 342 17.35 -5.43 -44.96
N LYS A 343 17.57 -5.45 -46.29
CA LYS A 343 17.07 -6.45 -47.26
C LYS A 343 15.54 -6.66 -47.31
N LYS A 344 14.74 -5.60 -47.49
CA LYS A 344 13.29 -5.69 -47.80
C LYS A 344 12.47 -6.66 -46.89
N LYS A 345 12.91 -6.89 -45.66
CA LYS A 345 12.16 -7.59 -44.62
C LYS A 345 12.22 -6.77 -43.34
N ASN A 346 11.05 -6.37 -42.85
CA ASN A 346 10.91 -5.62 -41.61
C ASN A 346 11.10 -6.57 -40.43
N TYR A 347 12.27 -6.52 -39.78
CA TYR A 347 12.47 -7.17 -38.49
C TYR A 347 12.39 -6.10 -37.40
N MET A 348 11.37 -6.20 -36.55
CA MET A 348 11.18 -5.31 -35.40
C MET A 348 11.90 -5.94 -34.20
N LEU A 349 13.06 -5.40 -33.82
CA LEU A 349 13.85 -5.88 -32.69
C LEU A 349 13.52 -5.04 -31.46
N TRP A 350 12.95 -5.67 -30.44
CA TRP A 350 12.66 -5.03 -29.15
C TRP A 350 13.87 -5.25 -28.23
N LEU A 351 14.65 -4.21 -27.96
CA LEU A 351 15.78 -4.29 -27.04
C LEU A 351 15.45 -3.62 -25.72
N TYR A 352 15.51 -4.41 -24.65
CA TYR A 352 15.25 -4.00 -23.27
C TYR A 352 16.57 -3.75 -22.54
N VAL A 353 16.63 -2.66 -21.77
CA VAL A 353 17.89 -2.05 -21.33
C VAL A 353 17.81 -1.74 -19.84
N ARG A 354 18.44 -2.56 -18.98
CA ARG A 354 18.45 -2.40 -17.51
C ARG A 354 19.71 -1.67 -17.04
N LYS A 355 19.58 -0.46 -16.50
CA LYS A 355 20.72 0.31 -15.95
C LYS A 355 20.84 0.08 -14.44
N LYS A 356 21.64 -0.89 -13.99
CA LYS A 356 22.21 -0.89 -12.62
C LYS A 356 23.47 -1.75 -12.50
N LYS A 357 24.35 -1.34 -11.57
CA LYS A 357 25.73 -1.79 -11.37
C LYS A 357 25.82 -3.22 -10.80
N LYS A 358 26.73 -4.01 -11.39
CA LYS A 358 27.41 -5.25 -10.92
C LYS A 358 26.76 -6.63 -11.24
N LYS A 359 27.55 -7.41 -12.01
CA LYS A 359 27.75 -8.89 -12.14
C LYS A 359 26.61 -9.85 -12.60
N THR A 360 26.76 -10.30 -13.88
CA THR A 360 26.85 -11.68 -14.44
C THR A 360 25.74 -12.75 -14.27
N LEU A 361 25.17 -13.27 -15.38
CA LEU A 361 25.36 -14.63 -15.97
C LEU A 361 24.68 -14.74 -17.37
N ILE A 362 25.18 -15.60 -18.26
CA ILE A 362 24.79 -15.73 -19.69
C ILE A 362 24.13 -17.07 -19.96
N LEU A 363 23.04 -17.10 -20.75
CA LEU A 363 22.68 -18.25 -21.59
C LEU A 363 22.07 -17.80 -22.93
N ASN A 364 22.39 -18.58 -23.97
CA ASN A 364 22.32 -18.31 -25.41
C ASN A 364 20.94 -17.91 -25.99
N GLN A 365 20.94 -17.08 -27.05
CA GLN A 365 20.55 -17.50 -28.41
C GLN A 365 20.83 -16.42 -29.50
N ARG A 366 21.61 -16.83 -30.51
CA ARG A 366 21.73 -16.34 -31.90
C ARG A 366 21.73 -14.81 -32.17
N LEU A 367 22.95 -14.26 -32.15
CA LEU A 367 23.55 -13.33 -33.11
C LEU A 367 22.61 -12.34 -33.85
N ALA A 368 22.25 -11.23 -33.21
CA ALA A 368 22.11 -9.96 -33.91
C ALA A 368 23.51 -9.32 -34.05
N SER A 369 23.78 -8.66 -35.17
CA SER A 369 25.11 -8.14 -35.51
C SER A 369 25.48 -6.95 -34.61
N ARG A 370 26.78 -6.70 -34.42
CA ARG A 370 27.31 -5.57 -33.60
C ARG A 370 26.70 -4.20 -33.93
N ARG A 371 26.17 -4.00 -35.14
CA ARG A 371 25.52 -2.76 -35.58
C ARG A 371 24.11 -2.57 -34.99
N ASP A 372 23.43 -3.65 -34.63
CA ASP A 372 22.02 -3.63 -34.20
C ASP A 372 21.84 -3.11 -32.76
N TYR A 373 22.93 -3.06 -31.98
CA TYR A 373 22.95 -2.62 -30.58
C TYR A 373 23.58 -1.23 -30.35
N HIS A 374 24.12 -0.57 -31.38
CA HIS A 374 24.86 0.69 -31.22
C HIS A 374 24.05 1.76 -30.47
N HIS A 375 22.80 1.90 -30.90
CA HIS A 375 21.81 2.80 -30.34
C HIS A 375 21.43 2.51 -28.87
N VAL A 376 21.41 1.21 -28.49
CA VAL A 376 21.19 0.77 -27.10
C VAL A 376 22.41 1.07 -26.24
N VAL A 377 23.62 0.84 -26.77
CA VAL A 377 24.88 1.16 -26.10
C VAL A 377 24.98 2.68 -25.86
N GLU A 378 24.59 3.50 -26.84
CA GLU A 378 24.55 4.96 -26.70
C GLU A 378 23.53 5.42 -25.64
N ALA A 379 22.32 4.87 -25.66
CA ALA A 379 21.31 5.16 -24.64
C ALA A 379 21.79 4.77 -23.22
N MET A 380 22.49 3.64 -23.09
CA MET A 380 23.08 3.17 -21.83
C MET A 380 24.21 4.05 -21.31
N ARG A 381 25.08 4.56 -22.22
CA ARG A 381 26.18 5.48 -21.87
C ARG A 381 25.66 6.78 -21.24
N GLY A 382 24.44 7.22 -21.57
CA GLY A 382 23.84 8.43 -21.02
C GLY A 382 24.55 9.71 -21.47
N LYS A 383 24.26 10.86 -20.82
CA LYS A 383 24.81 12.17 -21.20
C LYS A 383 26.33 12.34 -20.92
N ASN A 384 26.95 11.43 -20.18
CA ASN A 384 28.39 11.50 -19.88
C ASN A 384 29.20 10.85 -21.02
N LYS A 385 29.43 11.63 -22.09
CA LYS A 385 30.25 11.24 -23.24
C LYS A 385 31.75 11.11 -22.93
N GLU A 386 32.19 11.54 -21.75
CA GLU A 386 33.61 11.74 -21.44
C GLU A 386 34.34 10.51 -20.89
N LYS A 387 33.63 9.47 -20.42
CA LYS A 387 34.28 8.22 -19.97
C LYS A 387 34.05 7.11 -20.98
N LYS A 388 35.12 6.68 -21.67
CA LYS A 388 35.20 5.44 -22.48
C LYS A 388 35.11 4.17 -21.61
N ASP A 389 34.32 4.17 -20.55
CA ASP A 389 34.14 2.98 -19.72
C ASP A 389 33.40 1.91 -20.53
N LYS A 390 33.93 0.68 -20.55
CA LYS A 390 33.25 -0.46 -21.16
C LYS A 390 31.93 -0.70 -20.41
N VAL A 391 30.80 -0.52 -21.09
CA VAL A 391 29.47 -0.84 -20.55
C VAL A 391 29.14 -2.29 -20.89
N ASN A 392 29.05 -3.14 -19.88
CA ASN A 392 28.55 -4.51 -20.05
C ASN A 392 27.01 -4.48 -20.10
N ILE A 393 26.44 -5.18 -21.08
CA ILE A 393 24.98 -5.22 -21.33
C ILE A 393 24.48 -6.64 -21.11
N CYS A 394 23.39 -6.79 -20.36
CA CYS A 394 22.61 -8.03 -20.28
C CYS A 394 21.42 -7.94 -21.24
N VAL A 395 21.07 -9.05 -21.88
CA VAL A 395 19.87 -9.17 -22.72
C VAL A 395 19.06 -10.34 -22.18
N GLU A 396 17.82 -10.07 -21.83
CA GLU A 396 16.87 -11.03 -21.26
C GLU A 396 15.64 -11.13 -22.16
N VAL A 397 15.03 -12.31 -22.19
CA VAL A 397 13.75 -12.53 -22.89
C VAL A 397 12.66 -11.79 -22.12
N LYS A 398 11.89 -10.95 -22.80
CA LYS A 398 10.68 -10.38 -22.21
C LYS A 398 9.56 -11.41 -22.31
N PHE A 399 9.22 -12.00 -21.16
CA PHE A 399 8.04 -12.85 -21.04
C PHE A 399 6.74 -12.02 -21.07
N ASP A 400 5.67 -12.65 -21.52
CA ASP A 400 4.33 -12.05 -21.64
C ASP A 400 3.36 -12.72 -20.66
N GLY A 401 3.47 -12.32 -19.38
CA GLY A 401 2.71 -12.90 -18.28
C GLY A 401 2.15 -11.85 -17.33
N GLU A 402 1.89 -12.27 -16.09
CA GLU A 402 1.52 -11.37 -15.00
C GLU A 402 2.75 -11.06 -14.16
N ARG A 403 3.20 -9.80 -14.16
CA ARG A 403 4.28 -9.39 -13.26
C ARG A 403 3.88 -9.61 -11.81
N ILE A 404 4.70 -10.35 -11.08
CA ILE A 404 4.49 -10.74 -9.70
C ILE A 404 5.70 -10.36 -8.86
N MET A 405 5.45 -9.94 -7.64
CA MET A 405 6.48 -9.73 -6.65
C MET A 405 6.19 -10.59 -5.43
N ILE A 406 7.15 -11.43 -5.06
CA ILE A 406 7.05 -12.41 -3.98
C ILE A 406 7.85 -11.89 -2.80
N HIS A 407 7.19 -11.71 -1.66
CA HIS A 407 7.86 -11.50 -0.38
C HIS A 407 7.75 -12.79 0.40
N TYR A 408 8.87 -13.35 0.79
CA TYR A 408 8.96 -14.68 1.39
C TYR A 408 9.74 -14.62 2.70
N ARG A 409 9.20 -15.26 3.73
CA ARG A 409 9.95 -15.70 4.92
C ARG A 409 9.61 -17.17 5.20
N LYS A 410 10.65 -17.99 5.34
CA LYS A 410 10.55 -19.43 5.55
C LYS A 410 9.69 -19.74 6.79
N ASN A 411 8.77 -20.68 6.65
CA ASN A 411 7.88 -21.16 7.72
C ASN A 411 7.07 -20.07 8.46
N ASP A 412 6.94 -18.87 7.89
CA ASP A 412 6.18 -17.76 8.49
C ASP A 412 5.13 -17.26 7.50
N LYS A 413 5.58 -16.61 6.41
CA LYS A 413 4.66 -15.84 5.57
C LYS A 413 5.13 -15.67 4.13
N ILE A 414 4.16 -15.77 3.22
CA ILE A 414 4.31 -15.49 1.80
C ILE A 414 3.30 -14.40 1.41
N MET A 415 3.76 -13.36 0.72
CA MET A 415 2.89 -12.34 0.15
C MET A 415 3.20 -12.13 -1.33
N LEU A 416 2.15 -12.07 -2.15
CA LEU A 416 2.24 -11.91 -3.59
C LEU A 416 1.58 -10.60 -4.01
N TRP A 417 2.33 -9.75 -4.70
CA TRP A 417 1.87 -8.46 -5.18
C TRP A 417 1.92 -8.38 -6.70
N SER A 418 0.90 -7.78 -7.30
CA SER A 418 0.94 -7.40 -8.72
C SER A 418 1.82 -6.17 -8.94
N ARG A 419 2.04 -5.83 -10.22
CA ARG A 419 2.72 -4.59 -10.65
C ARG A 419 2.20 -3.31 -9.97
N ASN A 420 0.90 -3.26 -9.68
CA ASN A 420 0.24 -2.09 -9.10
C ASN A 420 -0.06 -2.28 -7.60
N ALA A 421 0.75 -3.09 -6.90
CA ALA A 421 0.62 -3.34 -5.46
C ALA A 421 -0.76 -3.88 -5.02
N VAL A 422 -1.48 -4.55 -5.93
CA VAL A 422 -2.67 -5.33 -5.56
C VAL A 422 -2.23 -6.67 -4.97
N ASP A 423 -2.76 -6.99 -3.80
CA ASP A 423 -2.60 -8.28 -3.11
C ASP A 423 -3.24 -9.40 -3.96
N LEU A 424 -2.39 -10.29 -4.49
CA LEU A 424 -2.81 -11.37 -5.38
C LEU A 424 -3.43 -12.56 -4.63
N GLU A 425 -3.13 -12.73 -3.34
CA GLU A 425 -3.79 -13.76 -2.53
C GLU A 425 -5.26 -13.40 -2.35
N LYS A 426 -5.56 -12.16 -1.97
CA LYS A 426 -6.96 -11.70 -1.84
C LYS A 426 -7.72 -11.75 -3.15
N LYS A 427 -7.04 -11.50 -4.26
CA LYS A 427 -7.68 -11.41 -5.59
C LYS A 427 -7.91 -12.77 -6.24
N TYR A 428 -6.93 -13.67 -6.14
CA TYR A 428 -6.93 -14.94 -6.89
C TYR A 428 -6.71 -16.18 -6.02
N GLY A 429 -6.17 -16.04 -4.80
CA GLY A 429 -5.86 -17.15 -3.91
C GLY A 429 -4.57 -17.90 -4.29
N TYR A 430 -3.59 -17.20 -4.86
CA TYR A 430 -2.37 -17.82 -5.38
C TYR A 430 -1.44 -18.35 -4.30
N VAL A 431 -1.33 -17.72 -3.13
CA VAL A 431 -0.46 -18.23 -2.05
C VAL A 431 -0.94 -19.62 -1.65
N LYS A 432 -2.24 -19.77 -1.39
CA LYS A 432 -2.83 -21.09 -1.04
C LYS A 432 -2.60 -22.16 -2.10
N ALA A 433 -2.52 -21.77 -3.37
CA ALA A 433 -2.31 -22.70 -4.48
C ALA A 433 -0.84 -23.10 -4.68
N PHE A 434 0.12 -22.26 -4.28
CA PHE A 434 1.54 -22.44 -4.60
C PHE A 434 2.46 -22.45 -3.38
N GLU A 435 1.92 -22.43 -2.16
CA GLU A 435 2.70 -22.34 -0.93
C GLU A 435 3.75 -23.45 -0.81
N GLU A 436 3.37 -24.72 -0.99
CA GLU A 436 4.30 -25.86 -0.91
C GLU A 436 5.44 -25.74 -1.94
N ILE A 437 5.12 -25.34 -3.17
CA ILE A 437 6.10 -25.14 -4.24
C ILE A 437 7.05 -24.00 -3.88
N ILE A 438 6.50 -22.86 -3.45
CA ILE A 438 7.29 -21.68 -3.09
C ILE A 438 8.22 -21.97 -1.91
N GLN A 439 7.74 -22.65 -0.87
CA GLN A 439 8.56 -23.05 0.28
C GLN A 439 9.69 -24.02 -0.11
N GLY A 440 9.44 -24.91 -1.08
CA GLY A 440 10.45 -25.84 -1.60
C GLY A 440 11.48 -25.19 -2.54
N CYS A 441 11.14 -24.11 -3.23
CA CYS A 441 12.03 -23.47 -4.21
C CYS A 441 13.07 -22.53 -3.59
N PHE A 442 12.82 -21.94 -2.42
CA PHE A 442 13.71 -20.93 -1.84
C PHE A 442 14.59 -21.48 -0.72
N LEU A 443 15.91 -21.44 -0.95
CA LEU A 443 16.92 -21.88 0.01
C LEU A 443 17.22 -20.84 1.11
N CYS A 444 16.84 -19.58 0.91
CA CYS A 444 17.11 -18.49 1.85
C CYS A 444 16.04 -18.36 2.94
N GLU A 445 16.40 -17.75 4.08
CA GLU A 445 15.46 -17.49 5.18
C GLU A 445 14.39 -16.46 4.82
N SER A 446 14.77 -15.40 4.10
CA SER A 446 13.83 -14.41 3.58
C SER A 446 14.34 -13.76 2.30
N CYS A 447 13.41 -13.39 1.42
CA CYS A 447 13.72 -12.69 0.18
C CYS A 447 12.54 -11.87 -0.34
N ILE A 448 12.85 -10.96 -1.27
CA ILE A 448 11.88 -10.26 -2.11
C ILE A 448 12.31 -10.50 -3.55
N ILE A 449 11.38 -10.97 -4.37
CA ILE A 449 11.66 -11.40 -5.74
C ILE A 449 10.70 -10.70 -6.68
N ASP A 450 11.21 -10.12 -7.75
CA ASP A 450 10.44 -9.49 -8.82
C ASP A 450 10.49 -10.41 -10.04
N GLY A 451 9.36 -10.71 -10.65
CA GLY A 451 9.33 -11.70 -11.72
C GLY A 451 8.08 -11.64 -12.57
N GLU A 452 8.01 -12.57 -13.52
CA GLU A 452 6.86 -12.78 -14.38
C GLU A 452 6.26 -14.16 -14.09
N MET A 453 4.97 -14.17 -13.78
CA MET A 453 4.18 -15.38 -13.62
C MET A 453 3.60 -15.79 -14.97
N MET A 454 3.90 -17.01 -15.39
CA MET A 454 3.47 -17.58 -16.67
C MET A 454 2.58 -18.80 -16.43
N ALA A 455 1.50 -18.93 -17.21
CA ALA A 455 0.73 -20.17 -17.24
C ALA A 455 1.29 -21.12 -18.28
N TRP A 456 1.33 -22.40 -17.93
CA TRP A 456 1.81 -23.49 -18.78
C TRP A 456 0.70 -24.49 -19.08
N ASP A 457 0.55 -24.79 -20.37
CA ASP A 457 -0.32 -25.85 -20.85
C ASP A 457 0.50 -27.15 -20.96
N GLU A 458 0.33 -28.05 -19.99
CA GLU A 458 1.02 -29.34 -19.98
C GLU A 458 0.66 -30.23 -21.17
N LYS A 459 -0.57 -30.14 -21.69
CA LYS A 459 -0.99 -30.99 -22.80
C LYS A 459 -0.21 -30.63 -24.06
N ASN A 460 -0.06 -29.33 -24.29
CA ASN A 460 0.58 -28.82 -25.49
C ASN A 460 2.06 -28.45 -25.27
N GLN A 461 2.55 -28.52 -24.03
CA GLN A 461 3.92 -28.14 -23.62
C GLN A 461 4.29 -26.73 -24.09
N VAL A 462 3.38 -25.77 -23.89
CA VAL A 462 3.56 -24.37 -24.30
C VAL A 462 3.10 -23.38 -23.24
N PHE A 463 3.72 -22.20 -23.21
CA PHE A 463 3.22 -21.08 -22.41
C PHE A 463 1.90 -20.55 -22.98
N VAL A 464 0.95 -20.30 -22.09
CA VAL A 464 -0.35 -19.70 -22.42
C VAL A 464 -0.19 -18.19 -22.52
N ALA A 465 -0.73 -17.60 -23.58
CA ALA A 465 -0.70 -16.15 -23.77
C ALA A 465 -1.46 -15.42 -22.65
N PHE A 466 -0.93 -14.29 -22.19
CA PHE A 466 -1.45 -13.54 -21.04
C PHE A 466 -2.97 -13.23 -21.13
N GLY A 467 -3.46 -12.83 -22.30
CA GLY A 467 -4.87 -12.52 -22.51
C GLY A 467 -5.80 -13.73 -22.25
N GLN A 468 -5.37 -14.93 -22.62
CA GLN A 468 -6.10 -16.18 -22.37
C GLN A 468 -6.01 -16.57 -20.89
N PHE A 469 -4.84 -16.43 -20.28
CA PHE A 469 -4.62 -16.66 -18.85
C PHE A 469 -5.59 -15.84 -17.97
N ILE A 470 -5.70 -14.52 -18.21
CA ILE A 470 -6.63 -13.66 -17.46
C ILE A 470 -8.10 -14.06 -17.64
N GLN A 471 -8.51 -14.52 -18.82
CA GLN A 471 -9.89 -14.98 -19.04
C GLN A 471 -10.19 -16.28 -18.28
N GLN A 472 -9.22 -17.19 -18.18
CA GLN A 472 -9.36 -18.43 -17.41
C GLN A 472 -9.47 -18.14 -15.92
N GLN A 473 -8.65 -17.22 -15.38
CA GLN A 473 -8.74 -16.76 -13.99
C GLN A 473 -10.12 -16.19 -13.63
N LYS A 474 -10.69 -15.34 -14.50
CA LYS A 474 -12.01 -14.74 -14.28
C LYS A 474 -13.16 -15.76 -14.27
N LYS A 475 -13.02 -16.86 -15.01
CA LYS A 475 -14.09 -17.87 -15.16
C LYS A 475 -14.14 -18.89 -14.00
N LYS A 476 -13.32 -18.74 -12.95
CA LYS A 476 -13.18 -19.72 -11.83
C LYS A 476 -12.99 -21.18 -12.29
N LYS A 477 -12.59 -21.42 -13.54
CA LYS A 477 -12.27 -22.76 -14.06
C LYS A 477 -10.84 -23.08 -13.61
N ARG A 478 -10.68 -23.35 -12.31
CA ARG A 478 -9.41 -23.71 -11.67
C ARG A 478 -8.81 -25.02 -12.22
N SER A 479 -9.60 -25.85 -12.88
CA SER A 479 -9.24 -27.21 -13.31
C SER A 479 -8.50 -27.33 -14.65
N LYS A 480 -7.97 -26.24 -15.23
CA LYS A 480 -7.23 -26.28 -16.51
C LYS A 480 -5.88 -25.56 -16.51
N ILE A 481 -5.43 -25.02 -15.39
CA ILE A 481 -4.08 -24.44 -15.28
C ILE A 481 -3.24 -25.52 -14.62
N ASN A 482 -2.50 -26.27 -15.42
CA ASN A 482 -1.79 -27.42 -14.87
C ASN A 482 -0.40 -27.07 -14.32
N SER A 483 0.19 -25.93 -14.69
CA SER A 483 1.43 -25.47 -14.06
C SER A 483 1.58 -23.95 -14.18
N ILE A 484 2.05 -23.30 -13.11
CA ILE A 484 2.44 -21.88 -13.11
C ILE A 484 3.95 -21.80 -12.90
N PHE A 485 4.64 -21.09 -13.78
CA PHE A 485 6.07 -20.86 -13.68
C PHE A 485 6.35 -19.45 -13.19
N PHE A 486 7.26 -19.32 -12.24
CA PHE A 486 7.78 -18.06 -11.75
C PHE A 486 9.17 -17.82 -12.36
N LEU A 487 9.26 -16.82 -13.23
CA LEU A 487 10.53 -16.39 -13.82
C LEU A 487 10.99 -15.13 -13.09
N CYS A 488 12.09 -15.23 -12.37
CA CYS A 488 12.44 -14.28 -11.33
C CYS A 488 13.74 -13.54 -11.64
N ASP A 489 13.71 -12.23 -11.48
CA ASP A 489 14.88 -11.37 -11.30
C ASP A 489 15.20 -11.27 -9.80
N PHE A 490 16.50 -11.36 -9.45
CA PHE A 490 17.01 -11.17 -8.10
C PHE A 490 17.51 -9.73 -7.84
#